data_AF-A0A1J5BWX0-F1
#
_entry.id   AF-A0A1J5BWX0-F1
#
_cell.length_a   1.000
_cell.length_b   1.000
_cell.length_c   1.000
_cell.angle_alpha   90.00
_cell.angle_beta   90.00
_cell.angle_gamma   90.00
#
_symmetry.space_group_name_H-M   'P 1'
#
loop_
_entity.id
_entity.type
_entity.pdbx_description
1 polymer ?
#
loop_
_entity_poly.entity_id
_entity_poly.type
_entity_poly.pdbx_seq_one_letter_code
_entity_poly.pdbx_strand_id
1 'polypeptide(L)'
;MAKAEAHRLRGLTEQGIDPREGERQQEAAIAAAIAAAAQVEADKVHAVTVGDIWPRYLAEGKPKRKDAWKPGYRASLDVMAAPGGIKKVRGQQLFDAAAQQ
;
A
#
# COMPACT_ATOMS: atom_id res chain seq x y z
N MET A 1 2.25 28.91 38.61
CA MET A 1 2.11 28.48 37.20
C MET A 1 0.97 29.20 36.48
N ALA A 2 -0.28 29.25 36.99
CA ALA A 2 -1.42 29.87 36.29
C ALA A 2 -1.29 31.39 35.96
N LYS A 3 -0.70 32.21 36.85
CA LYS A 3 -0.48 33.64 36.57
C LYS A 3 0.48 33.88 35.39
N ALA A 4 1.50 33.02 35.23
CA ALA A 4 2.49 33.18 34.17
C ALA A 4 1.86 32.94 32.78
N GLU A 5 1.00 31.92 32.65
CA GLU A 5 0.28 31.65 31.41
C GLU A 5 -0.71 32.77 31.06
N ALA A 6 -1.39 33.34 32.07
CA ALA A 6 -2.28 34.48 31.86
C ALA A 6 -1.52 35.73 31.36
N HIS A 7 -0.32 36.01 31.89
CA HIS A 7 0.52 37.09 31.40
C HIS A 7 1.03 36.84 29.97
N ARG A 8 1.35 35.59 29.63
CA ARG A 8 1.76 35.20 28.27
C ARG A 8 0.65 35.41 27.26
N LEU A 9 -0.56 34.94 27.55
CA LEU A 9 -1.73 35.10 26.67
C LEU A 9 -2.12 36.56 26.48
N ARG A 10 -2.00 37.36 27.56
CA ARG A 10 -2.18 38.82 27.50
C ARG A 10 -1.14 39.49 26.60
N GLY A 11 0.14 39.12 26.70
CA GLY A 11 1.19 39.67 25.83
C GLY A 11 0.97 39.35 24.35
N LEU A 12 0.44 38.17 24.03
CA LEU A 12 0.07 37.78 22.66
C LEU A 12 -1.08 38.63 22.12
N THR A 13 -2.12 38.85 22.93
CA THR A 13 -3.27 39.67 22.53
C THR A 13 -2.93 41.16 22.44
N GLU A 14 -2.03 41.68 23.28
CA GLU A 14 -1.48 43.05 23.15
C GLU A 14 -0.66 43.24 21.86
N GLN A 15 -0.09 42.17 21.30
CA GLN A 15 0.56 42.16 19.99
C GLN A 15 -0.42 41.96 18.83
N GLY A 16 -1.72 41.86 19.12
CA GLY A 16 -2.79 41.62 18.13
C GLY A 16 -2.88 40.17 17.64
N ILE A 17 -2.18 39.24 18.27
CA ILE A 17 -2.17 37.81 17.91
C ILE A 17 -3.20 37.09 18.76
N ASP A 18 -4.27 36.58 18.13
CA ASP A 18 -5.26 35.74 18.83
C ASP A 18 -4.70 34.32 19.01
N PRO A 19 -4.42 33.86 20.25
CA PRO A 19 -3.90 32.52 20.50
C PRO A 19 -4.85 31.41 20.03
N ARG A 20 -6.16 31.66 19.98
CA ARG A 20 -7.15 30.69 19.49
C ARG A 20 -7.02 30.44 18.00
N GLU A 21 -6.59 31.45 17.25
CA GLU A 21 -6.38 31.31 15.81
C GLU A 21 -5.18 30.39 15.53
N GLY A 22 -4.11 30.50 16.32
CA GLY A 22 -2.96 29.59 16.24
C GLY A 22 -3.33 28.14 16.57
N GLU A 23 -4.18 27.93 17.57
CA GLU A 23 -4.71 26.61 17.92
C GLU A 23 -5.59 26.06 16.79
N ARG A 24 -6.52 26.85 16.25
CA ARG A 24 -7.34 26.44 15.09
C ARG A 24 -6.50 26.06 13.87
N GLN A 25 -5.45 26.82 13.58
CA GLN A 25 -4.55 26.53 12.47
C GLN A 25 -3.75 25.24 12.70
N GLN A 26 -3.29 24.99 13.93
CA GLN A 26 -2.63 23.74 14.28
C GLN A 26 -3.59 22.54 14.17
N GLU A 27 -4.81 22.67 14.68
CA GLU A 27 -5.84 21.64 14.55
C GLU A 27 -6.18 21.35 13.09
N ALA A 28 -6.34 22.39 12.27
CA ALA A 28 -6.58 22.25 10.84
C ALA A 28 -5.40 21.57 10.12
N ALA A 29 -4.16 21.91 10.47
CA ALA A 29 -2.97 21.28 9.91
C ALA A 29 -2.87 19.80 10.29
N ILE A 30 -3.19 19.46 11.55
CA ILE A 30 -3.23 18.07 12.02
C ILE A 30 -4.33 17.30 11.29
N ALA A 31 -5.53 17.86 11.18
CA ALA A 31 -6.65 17.24 10.47
C ALA A 31 -6.32 17.00 8.99
N ALA A 32 -5.68 17.97 8.32
CA ALA A 32 -5.22 17.84 6.94
C ALA A 32 -4.15 16.75 6.79
N ALA A 33 -3.21 16.65 7.72
CA ALA A 33 -2.18 15.61 7.71
C ALA A 33 -2.78 14.20 7.89
N ILE A 34 -3.76 14.05 8.78
CA ILE A 34 -4.49 12.78 8.99
C ILE A 34 -5.26 12.41 7.72
N ALA A 35 -5.98 13.36 7.11
CA ALA A 35 -6.71 13.11 5.88
C ALA A 35 -5.79 12.71 4.72
N ALA A 36 -4.64 13.36 4.57
CA ALA A 36 -3.65 13.02 3.56
C ALA A 36 -3.07 11.61 3.78
N ALA A 37 -2.75 11.24 5.03
CA ALA A 37 -2.28 9.91 5.37
C ALA A 37 -3.35 8.83 5.08
N ALA A 38 -4.61 9.10 5.42
CA ALA A 38 -5.72 8.20 5.12
C ALA A 38 -5.92 8.00 3.61
N GLN A 39 -5.78 9.07 2.81
CA GLN A 39 -5.86 8.97 1.36
C GLN A 39 -4.72 8.13 0.77
N VAL A 40 -3.49 8.32 1.25
CA VAL A 40 -2.34 7.51 0.82
C VAL A 40 -2.54 6.02 1.13
N GLU A 41 -3.10 5.68 2.29
CA GLU A 41 -3.42 4.28 2.60
C GLU A 41 -4.57 3.74 1.76
N ALA A 42 -5.61 4.53 1.50
CA ALA A 42 -6.69 4.15 0.60
C ALA A 42 -6.17 3.90 -0.82
N ASP A 43 -5.31 4.78 -1.34
CA ASP A 43 -4.69 4.64 -2.66
C ASP A 43 -3.82 3.39 -2.73
N LYS A 44 -3.08 3.04 -1.67
CA LYS A 44 -2.31 1.78 -1.59
C LYS A 44 -3.20 0.54 -1.63
N VAL A 45 -4.32 0.55 -0.90
CA VAL A 45 -5.28 -0.56 -0.90
C VAL A 45 -5.94 -0.72 -2.27
N HIS A 46 -6.28 0.39 -2.92
CA HIS A 46 -6.83 0.38 -4.28
C HIS A 46 -5.76 0.06 -5.34
N ALA A 47 -4.48 0.30 -5.05
CA ALA A 47 -3.36 -0.02 -5.92
C ALA A 47 -2.91 -1.49 -5.84
N VAL A 48 -3.48 -2.31 -4.95
CA VAL A 48 -3.17 -3.76 -4.95
C VAL A 48 -3.62 -4.36 -6.28
N THR A 49 -2.64 -4.74 -7.11
CA THR A 49 -2.91 -5.29 -8.43
C THR A 49 -3.01 -6.82 -8.38
N VAL A 50 -3.57 -7.39 -9.44
CA VAL A 50 -3.53 -8.84 -9.66
C VAL A 50 -2.08 -9.35 -9.68
N GLY A 51 -1.13 -8.55 -10.20
CA GLY A 51 0.29 -8.89 -10.20
C GLY A 51 0.89 -9.04 -8.79
N ASP A 52 0.39 -8.27 -7.81
CA ASP A 52 0.86 -8.32 -6.42
C ASP A 52 0.28 -9.52 -5.66
N ILE A 53 -0.98 -9.89 -5.93
CA ILE A 53 -1.68 -10.99 -5.25
C ILE A 53 -1.31 -12.35 -5.84
N TRP A 54 -1.02 -12.41 -7.14
CA TRP A 54 -0.86 -13.66 -7.88
C TRP A 54 0.29 -14.57 -7.39
N PRO A 55 1.49 -14.06 -7.02
CA PRO A 55 2.55 -14.88 -6.43
C PRO A 55 2.13 -15.54 -5.12
N ARG A 56 1.41 -14.79 -4.26
CA ARG A 56 0.88 -15.31 -3.00
C ARG A 56 -0.17 -16.40 -3.24
N TYR A 57 -1.10 -16.15 -4.16
CA TYR A 57 -2.11 -17.15 -4.54
C TYR A 57 -1.48 -18.44 -5.07
N LEU A 58 -0.39 -18.34 -5.83
CA LEU A 58 0.29 -19.49 -6.38
C LEU A 58 1.16 -20.25 -5.36
N ALA A 59 1.64 -19.58 -4.31
CA ALA A 59 2.38 -20.20 -3.21
C ALA A 59 1.45 -20.88 -2.19
N GLU A 60 0.35 -20.23 -1.82
CA GLU A 60 -0.59 -20.68 -0.78
C GLU A 60 -1.78 -21.46 -1.35
N GLY A 61 -2.09 -21.27 -2.64
CA GLY A 61 -3.26 -21.85 -3.28
C GLY A 61 -3.12 -23.33 -3.56
N LYS A 62 -4.26 -24.03 -3.64
CA LYS A 62 -4.34 -25.46 -3.99
C LYS A 62 -5.52 -25.74 -4.92
N PRO A 63 -5.40 -26.72 -5.83
CA PRO A 63 -6.52 -27.14 -6.67
C PRO A 63 -7.70 -27.69 -5.87
N LYS A 64 -8.94 -27.50 -6.35
CA LYS A 64 -10.16 -27.95 -5.66
C LYS A 64 -10.20 -29.45 -5.28
N ARG A 65 -9.49 -30.31 -6.01
CA ARG A 65 -9.52 -31.78 -5.84
C ARG A 65 -8.16 -32.42 -5.53
N LYS A 66 -7.10 -31.63 -5.29
CA LYS A 66 -5.74 -32.13 -5.07
C LYS A 66 -4.97 -31.24 -4.12
N ASP A 67 -3.98 -31.81 -3.44
CA ASP A 67 -3.15 -31.08 -2.47
C ASP A 67 -2.11 -30.18 -3.14
N ALA A 68 -1.65 -30.54 -4.35
CA ALA A 68 -0.66 -29.79 -5.10
C ALA A 68 -1.08 -29.57 -6.57
N TRP A 69 -0.62 -28.46 -7.13
CA TRP A 69 -0.72 -28.17 -8.56
C TRP A 69 0.04 -29.22 -9.36
N LYS A 70 -0.45 -29.56 -10.56
CA LYS A 70 0.36 -30.35 -11.49
C LYS A 70 1.61 -29.53 -11.88
N PRO A 71 2.82 -30.11 -11.92
CA PRO A 71 4.06 -29.37 -12.18
C PRO A 71 4.02 -28.52 -13.46
N GLY A 72 3.59 -29.09 -14.58
CA GLY A 72 3.46 -28.36 -15.85
C GLY A 72 2.41 -27.25 -15.83
N TYR A 73 1.35 -27.39 -15.01
CA TYR A 73 0.35 -26.33 -14.86
C TYR A 73 0.87 -25.19 -13.99
N ARG A 74 1.62 -25.50 -12.92
CA ARG A 74 2.30 -24.49 -12.08
C ARG A 74 3.29 -23.65 -12.88
N ALA A 75 4.13 -24.30 -13.69
CA ALA A 75 5.11 -23.61 -14.54
C ALA A 75 4.43 -22.68 -15.57
N SER A 76 3.32 -23.12 -16.16
CA SER A 76 2.52 -22.28 -17.08
C SER A 76 1.96 -21.03 -16.38
N LEU A 77 1.51 -21.16 -15.13
CA LEU A 77 1.00 -20.05 -14.33
C LEU A 77 2.08 -19.07 -13.90
N ASP A 78 3.31 -19.53 -13.61
CA ASP A 78 4.47 -18.66 -13.34
C ASP A 78 4.86 -17.83 -14.56
N VAL A 79 4.83 -18.41 -15.75
CA VAL A 79 5.07 -17.68 -17.00
C VAL A 79 3.94 -16.68 -17.29
N MET A 80 2.71 -16.97 -16.86
CA MET A 80 1.59 -16.03 -16.93
C MET A 80 1.64 -14.94 -15.84
N ALA A 81 2.32 -15.20 -14.73
CA ALA A 81 2.55 -14.24 -13.65
C ALA A 81 3.58 -13.15 -14.00
N ALA A 82 4.42 -13.38 -15.01
CA ALA A 82 5.46 -12.44 -15.38
C ALA A 82 4.87 -11.07 -15.75
N PRO A 83 5.48 -9.95 -15.31
CA PRO A 83 5.01 -8.62 -15.63
C PRO A 83 4.94 -8.43 -17.15
N GLY A 84 3.90 -7.73 -17.62
CA GLY A 84 3.66 -7.50 -19.04
C GLY A 84 4.89 -6.93 -19.75
N GLY A 85 5.18 -7.43 -20.95
CA GLY A 85 6.34 -7.00 -21.75
C GLY A 85 7.18 -8.14 -22.33
N ILE A 86 7.06 -9.36 -21.78
CA ILE A 86 7.74 -10.54 -22.31
C ILE A 86 6.95 -11.09 -23.51
N LYS A 87 7.52 -10.99 -24.73
CA LYS A 87 6.94 -11.59 -25.94
C LYS A 87 6.82 -13.10 -25.77
N LYS A 88 5.59 -13.62 -25.77
CA LYS A 88 5.32 -15.06 -25.78
C LYS A 88 5.26 -15.56 -27.22
N VAL A 89 6.21 -16.42 -27.60
CA VAL A 89 6.23 -17.07 -28.92
C VAL A 89 5.28 -18.27 -28.90
N ARG A 90 4.33 -18.31 -29.84
CA ARG A 90 3.33 -19.38 -29.94
C ARG A 90 4.00 -20.65 -30.50
N GLY A 91 3.92 -21.77 -29.79
CA GLY A 91 4.43 -23.09 -30.25
C GLY A 91 5.58 -23.70 -29.44
N GLN A 92 6.19 -22.97 -28.49
CA GLN A 92 7.16 -23.56 -27.58
C GLN A 92 6.42 -24.39 -26.51
N GLN A 93 6.51 -25.72 -26.57
CA GLN A 93 6.11 -26.55 -25.44
C GLN A 93 7.06 -26.25 -24.27
N LEU A 94 6.52 -25.62 -23.23
CA LEU A 94 7.28 -25.08 -22.10
C LEU A 94 7.24 -26.07 -20.92
N PHE A 95 7.67 -27.32 -21.15
CA PHE A 95 7.65 -28.38 -20.14
C PHE A 95 9.02 -28.77 -19.57
N ASP A 96 10.14 -28.24 -20.06
CA ASP A 96 11.49 -28.78 -19.74
C ASP A 96 12.45 -27.79 -19.03
N ALA A 97 11.97 -26.96 -18.10
CA ALA A 97 12.85 -26.09 -17.31
C ALA A 97 12.80 -26.32 -15.78
N ALA A 98 12.26 -27.46 -15.33
CA ALA A 98 12.19 -27.80 -13.90
C ALA A 98 12.58 -29.27 -13.60
N ALA A 99 13.51 -29.82 -14.37
CA ALA A 99 14.16 -31.11 -14.06
C ALA A 99 15.68 -30.91 -14.00
N GLN A 100 16.14 -30.20 -12.97
CA GLN A 100 17.52 -30.24 -12.47
C GLN A 100 17.58 -29.50 -11.12
N GLN A 101 17.19 -30.22 -10.06
CA GLN A 101 17.95 -30.41 -8.82
C GLN A 101 17.18 -31.34 -7.89
#